data_AF-A0A0G0XAX4-F1
#
_entry.id   AF-A0A0G0XAX4-F1
#
_cell.length_a   1.000
_cell.length_b   1.000
_cell.length_c   1.000
_cell.angle_alpha   90.00
_cell.angle_beta   90.00
_cell.angle_gamma   90.00
#
_symmetry.space_group_name_H-M   'P 1'
#
loop_
_entity.id
_entity.type
_entity.pdbx_description
1 polymer ?
#
loop_
_entity_poly.entity_id
_entity_poly.type
_entity_poly.pdbx_seq_one_letter_code
_entity_poly.pdbx_strand_id
1 'polypeptide(L)' 'AMHDFNLDEFNVDGTVVKEGESTMVEFVADQAGDFEYYCSVGQHRANGMVGTLTVEE' A
#
# COMPACT_ATOMS: atom_id res chain seq x y z
N ALA A 1 -1.58 -13.78 -10.08
CA ALA A 1 -1.26 -13.45 -8.66
C ALA A 1 -2.33 -12.52 -8.08
N MET A 2 -2.42 -12.34 -6.75
CA MET A 2 -3.37 -11.41 -6.09
C MET A 2 -2.60 -10.37 -5.29
N HIS A 3 -2.97 -9.10 -5.41
CA HIS A 3 -2.28 -8.00 -4.72
C HIS A 3 -3.25 -6.91 -4.32
N ASP A 4 -2.90 -6.16 -3.29
CA ASP A 4 -3.51 -4.91 -2.89
C ASP A 4 -2.42 -3.91 -2.50
N PHE A 5 -2.85 -2.69 -2.15
CA PHE A 5 -1.99 -1.63 -1.67
C PHE A 5 -2.62 -1.06 -0.40
N ASN A 6 -1.95 -1.25 0.74
CA ASN A 6 -2.37 -0.70 2.02
C ASN A 6 -1.32 0.26 2.54
N LEU A 7 -1.77 1.34 3.15
CA LEU A 7 -0.93 2.36 3.78
C LEU A 7 -1.70 2.91 4.99
N ASP A 8 -1.41 2.33 6.15
CA ASP A 8 -2.20 2.48 7.37
C ASP A 8 -2.24 3.94 7.85
N GLU A 9 -1.11 4.66 7.78
CA GLU A 9 -0.99 6.04 8.29
C GLU A 9 -1.97 7.00 7.61
N PHE A 10 -2.26 6.78 6.32
CA PHE A 10 -3.16 7.61 5.54
C PHE A 10 -4.55 6.97 5.37
N ASN A 11 -4.89 5.95 6.16
CA ASN A 11 -6.16 5.21 6.11
C ASN A 11 -6.48 4.67 4.71
N VAL A 12 -5.46 4.19 3.98
CA VAL A 12 -5.62 3.61 2.65
C VAL A 12 -5.75 2.10 2.76
N ASP A 13 -6.92 1.60 2.36
CA ASP A 13 -7.22 0.17 2.19
C ASP A 13 -7.56 -0.10 0.71
N GLY A 14 -6.58 -0.65 0.00
CA GLY A 14 -6.69 -0.92 -1.43
C GLY A 14 -7.47 -2.20 -1.70
N THR A 15 -8.33 -2.18 -2.71
CA THR A 15 -9.04 -3.41 -3.13
C THR A 15 -8.05 -4.45 -3.68
N VAL A 16 -8.22 -5.71 -3.28
CA VAL A 16 -7.47 -6.83 -3.84
C VAL A 16 -7.80 -7.00 -5.32
N VAL A 17 -6.78 -6.93 -6.17
CA VAL A 17 -6.86 -7.13 -7.62
C VAL A 17 -6.22 -8.43 -8.05
N LYS A 18 -6.77 -9.03 -9.11
CA LYS A 18 -6.18 -10.17 -9.81
C LYS A 18 -5.24 -9.73 -10.91
N GLU A 19 -4.52 -10.68 -11.47
CA GLU A 19 -3.71 -10.47 -12.67
C GLU A 19 -4.55 -9.95 -13.84
N GLY A 20 -4.12 -8.85 -14.46
CA GLY A 20 -4.84 -8.18 -15.54
C GLY A 20 -5.90 -7.17 -15.07
N GLU A 21 -6.15 -7.06 -13.76
CA GLU A 21 -7.01 -6.04 -13.17
C GLU A 21 -6.19 -4.86 -12.64
N SER A 22 -6.85 -3.71 -12.49
CA SER A 22 -6.26 -2.49 -11.94
C SER A 22 -7.19 -1.89 -10.90
N THR A 23 -6.60 -1.25 -9.89
CA THR A 23 -7.30 -0.42 -8.91
C THR A 23 -6.55 0.89 -8.71
N MET A 24 -7.19 1.85 -8.05
CA MET A 24 -6.62 3.15 -7.70
C MET A 24 -7.03 3.50 -6.28
N VAL A 25 -6.10 4.10 -5.54
CA VAL A 25 -6.34 4.70 -4.23
C VAL A 25 -5.99 6.18 -4.33
N GLU A 26 -6.73 7.02 -3.63
CA GLU A 26 -6.50 8.47 -3.57
C GLU A 26 -6.50 8.88 -2.09
N PHE A 27 -5.47 9.63 -1.68
CA PHE A 27 -5.30 10.13 -0.32
C PHE A 27 -4.50 11.43 -0.34
N VAL A 28 -4.50 12.16 0.77
CA VAL A 28 -3.67 13.36 0.95
C VAL A 28 -2.47 12.97 1.81
N ALA A 29 -1.26 13.20 1.30
CA ALA A 29 -0.03 13.04 2.07
C ALA A 29 0.23 14.31 2.91
N ASP A 30 -0.54 14.50 3.97
CA ASP A 30 -0.51 15.69 4.83
C ASP A 30 0.48 15.62 6.01
N GLN A 31 1.27 14.54 6.08
CA GLN A 31 2.25 14.29 7.12
C GLN A 31 3.60 13.92 6.51
N ALA A 32 4.65 14.67 6.84
CA ALA A 32 6.03 14.33 6.49
C ALA A 32 6.53 13.13 7.32
N GLY A 33 7.34 12.26 6.71
CA GLY A 33 7.87 11.06 7.34
C GLY A 33 8.06 9.88 6.38
N ASP A 34 8.51 8.75 6.93
CA ASP A 34 8.65 7.48 6.22
C ASP A 34 7.55 6.51 6.67
N PHE A 35 6.74 6.03 5.72
CA PHE A 35 5.58 5.18 5.99
C PHE A 35 5.65 3.88 5.19
N GLU A 36 5.47 2.74 5.85
CA GLU A 36 5.43 1.45 5.16
C GLU A 36 4.09 1.26 4.45
N TYR A 37 4.13 1.02 3.14
CA TYR A 37 3.01 0.45 2.41
C TYR A 37 3.27 -1.04 2.16
N TYR A 38 2.20 -1.82 2.06
CA TYR A 38 2.31 -3.28 1.96
C TYR A 38 1.13 -3.94 1.27
N CYS A 39 1.36 -5.19 0.86
CA CYS A 39 0.31 -6.09 0.39
C CYS A 39 -0.20 -6.96 1.56
N SER A 40 -1.49 -6.90 1.86
CA SER A 40 -2.12 -7.62 2.98
C SER A 40 -2.42 -9.10 2.67
N VAL A 41 -2.30 -9.50 1.40
CA VAL A 41 -2.66 -10.85 0.96
C VAL A 41 -1.76 -11.92 1.59
N GLY A 42 -2.33 -12.69 2.52
CA GLY A 42 -1.70 -13.86 3.12
C GLY A 42 -0.35 -13.56 3.78
N GLN A 43 0.73 -14.11 3.21
CA GLN A 43 2.11 -13.92 3.71
C GLN A 43 2.92 -12.96 2.82
N HIS A 44 2.31 -12.19 1.91
CA HIS A 44 3.03 -11.34 0.96
C HIS A 44 3.86 -10.26 1.67
N ARG A 45 3.30 -9.53 2.65
CA ARG A 45 4.04 -8.59 3.50
C ARG A 45 5.25 -9.26 4.19
N ALA A 46 5.01 -10.40 4.85
CA ALA A 46 6.06 -11.15 5.54
C ALA A 46 7.17 -11.68 4.61
N ASN A 47 6.83 -11.91 3.34
CA ASN A 47 7.76 -12.33 2.29
C ASN A 47 8.42 -11.14 1.56
N GLY A 48 8.24 -9.91 2.04
CA GLY A 48 8.91 -8.72 1.53
C GLY A 48 8.13 -7.91 0.50
N MET A 49 6.83 -8.16 0.32
CA MET A 49 5.97 -7.30 -0.49
C MET A 49 5.56 -6.06 0.30
N VAL A 50 6.57 -5.23 0.57
CA VAL A 50 6.51 -3.97 1.31
C VAL A 50 7.33 -2.92 0.59
N GLY A 51 7.05 -1.65 0.85
CA GLY A 51 7.92 -0.55 0.47
C GLY A 51 7.69 0.66 1.37
N THR A 52 8.53 1.69 1.19
CA THR A 52 8.45 2.92 1.98
C THR A 52 7.98 4.07 1.10
N LEU A 53 6.96 4.79 1.58
CA LEU A 53 6.59 6.11 1.09
C LEU A 53 7.29 7.15 1.97
N THR A 54 8.19 7.92 1.38
CA THR A 54 8.81 9.09 2.02
C THR A 54 8.07 10.34 1.61
N VAL A 55 7.61 11.13 2.58
CA VAL A 55 6.96 12.43 2.39
C VAL A 55 7.86 13.51 2.98
N GLU A 56 8.23 14.48 2.15
CA GLU A 56 9.09 15.62 2.50
C GLU A 56 8.27 16.93 2.52
N GLU A 57 8.81 17.99 3.14
CA GLU A 57 8.20 19.34 3.17
C GLU A 57 8.27 20.09 1.84
#